data_AF-A0A3N0DNV5-F1
#
_entry.id   AF-A0A3N0DNV5-F1
#
_cell.length_a   1.000
_cell.length_b   1.000
_cell.length_c   1.000
_cell.angle_alpha   90.00
_cell.angle_beta   90.00
_cell.angle_gamma   90.00
#
_symmetry.space_group_name_H-M   'P 1'
#
loop_
_entity.id
_entity.type
_entity.pdbx_description
1 polymer ?
#
loop_
_entity_poly.entity_id
_entity_poly.type
_entity_poly.pdbx_seq_one_letter_code
_entity_poly.pdbx_strand_id
1 'polypeptide(L)'
;MASAGDPLEVQVPRLKVDSQVVPISGQTGELLPPDDPQVLGWWQEGRGAGAENGSAVVTGHTVHTGGGAFDHLGELVAGDTIRVRTDAGWIGYVVQRSRVYSTATLARDAASIFTLQGPGRLVLITCSDFNGSVYLSNSVVYAVPVTDEPFVNGPKATPTKKPTKKPTEQPRIPFAPSTPFTPQPTRTPVPNNGPSANPTGIAGNTEPSGGVTPTEKPF
;
A
#
# COMPACT_ATOMS: atom_id res chain seq x y z
N MET A 1 13.57 -14.41 0.53
CA MET A 1 12.19 -13.89 0.57
C MET A 1 12.26 -12.39 0.34
N ALA A 2 11.49 -11.86 -0.61
CA ALA A 2 11.37 -10.41 -0.70
C ALA A 2 10.65 -9.91 0.56
N SER A 3 11.24 -8.91 1.23
CA SER A 3 10.63 -8.27 2.40
C SER A 3 9.34 -7.57 2.00
N ALA A 4 8.44 -7.41 2.96
CA ALA A 4 7.26 -6.58 2.76
C ALA A 4 7.65 -5.16 2.34
N GLY A 5 6.88 -4.54 1.46
CA GLY A 5 7.18 -3.20 0.97
C GLY A 5 6.01 -2.56 0.21
N ASP A 6 6.20 -1.29 -0.15
CA ASP A 6 5.18 -0.52 -0.86
C ASP A 6 5.02 -1.07 -2.29
N PRO A 7 3.79 -1.34 -2.76
CA PRO A 7 3.57 -1.85 -4.11
C PRO A 7 3.88 -0.77 -5.14
N LEU A 8 4.69 -1.11 -6.14
CA LEU A 8 5.07 -0.23 -7.24
C LEU A 8 4.46 -0.68 -8.57
N GLU A 9 4.21 -1.98 -8.72
CA GLU A 9 3.68 -2.58 -9.96
C GLU A 9 2.94 -3.87 -9.62
N VAL A 10 1.85 -4.14 -10.32
CA VAL A 10 1.11 -5.41 -10.25
C VAL A 10 1.04 -6.02 -11.63
N GLN A 11 1.36 -7.31 -11.70
CA GLN A 11 1.20 -8.12 -12.90
C GLN A 11 0.24 -9.26 -12.64
N VAL A 12 -0.73 -9.41 -13.55
CA VAL A 12 -1.69 -10.52 -13.53
C VAL A 12 -1.62 -11.21 -14.90
N PRO A 13 -0.78 -12.24 -15.07
CA PRO A 13 -0.50 -12.82 -16.38
C PRO A 13 -1.74 -13.32 -17.12
N ARG A 14 -2.68 -13.97 -16.42
CA ARG A 14 -3.93 -14.47 -17.01
C ARG A 14 -4.74 -13.37 -17.67
N LEU A 15 -4.77 -12.19 -17.06
CA LEU A 15 -5.53 -11.03 -17.52
C LEU A 15 -4.70 -10.09 -18.41
N LYS A 16 -3.41 -10.39 -18.62
CA LYS A 16 -2.44 -9.53 -19.31
C LYS A 16 -2.32 -8.13 -18.69
N VAL A 17 -2.52 -8.04 -17.38
CA VAL A 17 -2.33 -6.79 -16.62
C VAL A 17 -0.85 -6.64 -16.30
N ASP A 18 -0.33 -5.45 -16.59
CA ASP A 18 0.98 -4.95 -16.18
C ASP A 18 0.79 -3.45 -15.90
N SER A 19 0.56 -3.11 -14.64
CA SER A 19 0.11 -1.78 -14.22
C SER A 19 0.94 -1.23 -13.08
N GLN A 20 1.26 0.06 -13.17
CA GLN A 20 1.87 0.81 -12.08
C GLN A 20 0.90 0.92 -10.91
N VAL A 21 1.45 0.94 -9.70
CA VAL A 21 0.71 1.18 -8.47
C VAL A 21 1.21 2.48 -7.84
N VAL A 22 0.26 3.31 -7.41
CA VAL A 22 0.53 4.54 -6.66
C VAL A 22 -0.16 4.49 -5.30
N PRO A 23 0.41 5.12 -4.25
CA PRO A 23 -0.27 5.23 -2.97
C PRO A 23 -1.52 6.10 -3.10
N ILE A 24 -2.61 5.65 -2.47
CA ILE A 24 -3.87 6.38 -2.35
C ILE A 24 -4.37 6.30 -0.90
N SER A 25 -5.12 7.31 -0.51
CA SER A 25 -5.78 7.37 0.80
C SER A 25 -7.27 7.09 0.69
N GLY A 26 -7.82 6.46 1.73
CA GLY A 26 -9.27 6.42 1.92
C GLY A 26 -9.82 7.84 2.15
N GLN A 27 -10.91 8.18 1.47
CA GLN A 27 -11.61 9.46 1.62
C GLN A 27 -13.03 9.19 2.13
N THR A 28 -13.39 9.79 3.27
CA THR A 28 -14.78 9.87 3.79
C THR A 28 -15.69 8.67 3.53
N GLY A 29 -15.21 7.46 3.84
CA GLY A 29 -16.00 6.24 3.69
C GLY A 29 -15.82 5.49 2.36
N GLU A 30 -14.86 5.89 1.53
CA GLU A 30 -14.60 5.31 0.22
C GLU A 30 -13.10 5.27 -0.11
N LEU A 31 -12.72 4.37 -1.01
CA LEU A 31 -11.39 4.30 -1.61
C LEU A 31 -11.52 4.55 -3.11
N LEU A 32 -10.88 5.62 -3.60
CA LEU A 32 -10.96 6.02 -5.00
C LEU A 32 -9.72 5.53 -5.76
N PRO A 33 -9.90 4.75 -6.84
CA PRO A 33 -8.77 4.46 -7.74
C PRO A 33 -8.22 5.74 -8.39
N PRO A 34 -6.97 5.73 -8.87
CA PRO A 34 -6.36 6.87 -9.55
C PRO A 34 -7.10 7.31 -10.82
N ASP A 35 -7.04 8.60 -11.16
CA ASP A 35 -7.69 9.18 -12.34
C ASP A 35 -7.40 8.48 -13.68
N ASP A 36 -6.20 7.90 -13.79
CA ASP A 36 -5.79 7.14 -14.96
C ASP A 36 -6.30 5.69 -14.85
N PRO A 37 -7.19 5.23 -15.75
CA PRO A 37 -7.81 3.91 -15.63
C PRO A 37 -6.82 2.75 -15.76
N GLN A 38 -5.61 3.00 -16.26
CA GLN A 38 -4.53 2.00 -16.37
C GLN A 38 -3.62 1.94 -15.13
N VAL A 39 -3.79 2.86 -14.18
CA VAL A 39 -2.99 2.93 -12.95
C VAL A 39 -3.80 2.38 -11.78
N LEU A 40 -3.14 1.60 -10.93
CA LEU A 40 -3.72 1.02 -9.74
C LEU A 40 -3.40 1.88 -8.52
N GLY A 41 -4.30 1.89 -7.54
CA GLY A 41 -4.10 2.56 -6.26
C GLY A 41 -3.93 1.56 -5.14
N TRP A 42 -2.86 1.66 -4.37
CA TRP A 42 -2.69 0.92 -3.11
C TRP A 42 -3.13 1.77 -1.92
N TRP A 43 -3.95 1.18 -1.04
CA TRP A 43 -4.40 1.82 0.19
C TRP A 43 -3.23 1.94 1.19
N GLN A 44 -2.63 3.13 1.28
CA GLN A 44 -1.36 3.34 1.99
C GLN A 44 -1.48 3.30 3.52
N GLU A 45 -2.69 3.49 4.07
CA GLU A 45 -2.93 3.30 5.50
C GLU A 45 -3.08 1.82 5.89
N GLY A 46 -3.08 0.94 4.89
CA GLY A 46 -3.11 -0.51 5.03
C GLY A 46 -1.74 -1.14 5.22
N ARG A 47 -1.58 -2.36 4.70
CA ARG A 47 -0.30 -3.08 4.73
C ARG A 47 0.37 -3.05 3.35
N GLY A 48 1.70 -3.04 3.35
CA GLY A 48 2.48 -3.25 2.12
C GLY A 48 2.33 -4.67 1.58
N ALA A 49 2.67 -4.85 0.31
CA ALA A 49 2.75 -6.19 -0.27
C ALA A 49 3.81 -7.02 0.47
N GLY A 50 3.54 -8.29 0.71
CA GLY A 50 4.39 -9.23 1.44
C GLY A 50 4.26 -9.19 2.96
N ALA A 51 3.45 -8.30 3.53
CA ALA A 51 3.27 -8.23 4.98
C ALA A 51 2.73 -9.56 5.54
N GLU A 52 3.30 -10.03 6.65
CA GLU A 52 2.90 -11.29 7.32
C GLU A 52 1.51 -11.20 7.93
N ASN A 53 1.01 -9.99 8.17
CA ASN A 53 -0.29 -9.73 8.75
C ASN A 53 -1.07 -8.63 8.03
N GLY A 54 -2.40 -8.73 8.07
CA GLY A 54 -3.32 -7.77 7.45
C GLY A 54 -3.40 -7.85 5.92
N SER A 55 -4.08 -6.88 5.33
CA SER A 55 -4.33 -6.81 3.89
C SER A 55 -3.50 -5.73 3.22
N ALA A 56 -2.78 -6.08 2.17
CA ALA A 56 -2.39 -5.15 1.12
C ALA A 56 -3.56 -4.99 0.16
N VAL A 57 -4.22 -3.82 0.17
CA VAL A 57 -5.40 -3.59 -0.66
C VAL A 57 -5.05 -2.72 -1.85
N VAL A 58 -5.30 -3.23 -3.05
CA VAL A 58 -5.07 -2.53 -4.32
C VAL A 58 -6.38 -2.43 -5.08
N THR A 59 -6.69 -1.24 -5.58
CA THR A 59 -7.87 -0.97 -6.40
C THR A 59 -7.46 -0.51 -7.79
N GLY A 60 -8.32 -0.80 -8.77
CA GLY A 60 -8.19 -0.32 -10.15
C GLY A 60 -9.54 -0.10 -10.79
N HIS A 61 -9.55 0.66 -11.88
CA HIS A 61 -10.77 0.90 -12.64
C HIS A 61 -11.22 -0.34 -13.44
N THR A 62 -12.54 -0.54 -13.46
CA THR A 62 -13.27 -1.18 -14.56
C THR A 62 -13.95 -0.09 -15.37
N VAL A 63 -13.78 -0.14 -16.69
CA VAL A 63 -14.40 0.76 -17.65
C VAL A 63 -15.30 -0.09 -18.54
N HIS A 64 -16.61 0.19 -18.54
CA HIS A 64 -17.60 -0.62 -19.28
C HIS A 64 -17.35 -0.67 -20.80
N THR A 65 -16.64 0.32 -21.35
CA THR A 65 -16.19 0.37 -22.75
C THR A 65 -14.79 -0.20 -22.97
N GLY A 66 -14.16 -0.73 -21.93
CA GLY A 66 -12.79 -1.22 -21.91
C GLY A 66 -11.74 -0.15 -21.60
N GLY A 67 -10.53 -0.61 -21.26
CA GLY A 67 -9.37 0.24 -20.98
C GLY A 67 -9.15 0.53 -19.50
N GLY A 68 -9.82 -0.18 -18.59
CA GLY A 68 -9.47 -0.25 -17.18
C GLY A 68 -8.45 -1.35 -16.91
N ALA A 69 -7.51 -1.11 -16.00
CA ALA A 69 -6.52 -2.11 -15.62
C ALA A 69 -7.16 -3.38 -15.04
N PHE A 70 -8.34 -3.27 -14.41
CA PHE A 70 -9.03 -4.37 -13.75
C PHE A 70 -10.36 -4.75 -14.40
N ASP A 71 -10.58 -4.39 -15.67
CA ASP A 71 -11.82 -4.71 -16.42
C ASP A 71 -12.24 -6.20 -16.29
N HIS A 72 -11.27 -7.10 -16.26
CA HIS A 72 -11.46 -8.55 -16.22
C HIS A 72 -11.13 -9.18 -14.86
N LEU A 73 -11.00 -8.39 -13.78
CA LEU A 73 -10.53 -8.89 -12.48
C LEU A 73 -11.41 -10.04 -11.95
N GLY A 74 -12.71 -9.97 -12.19
CA GLY A 74 -13.68 -11.00 -11.78
C GLY A 74 -13.47 -12.38 -12.41
N GLU A 75 -12.67 -12.47 -13.49
CA GLU A 75 -12.37 -13.73 -14.19
C GLU A 75 -11.26 -14.55 -13.51
N LEU A 76 -10.57 -13.98 -12.51
CA LEU A 76 -9.59 -14.71 -11.72
C LEU A 76 -10.24 -15.80 -10.88
N VAL A 77 -9.61 -16.97 -10.88
CA VAL A 77 -10.02 -18.13 -10.12
C VAL A 77 -8.90 -18.59 -9.19
N ALA A 78 -9.24 -19.45 -8.23
CA ALA A 78 -8.25 -20.02 -7.32
C ALA A 78 -7.13 -20.73 -8.10
N GLY A 79 -5.88 -20.51 -7.70
CA GLY A 79 -4.69 -21.04 -8.37
C GLY A 79 -4.07 -20.08 -9.40
N ASP A 80 -4.78 -19.05 -9.86
CA ASP A 80 -4.18 -18.04 -10.73
C ASP A 80 -3.09 -17.26 -9.99
N THR A 81 -2.06 -16.83 -10.73
CA THR A 81 -0.90 -16.14 -10.15
C THR A 81 -0.97 -14.63 -10.32
N ILE A 82 -0.45 -13.92 -9.33
CA ILE A 82 -0.26 -12.47 -9.33
C ILE A 82 1.18 -12.21 -8.90
N ARG A 83 1.82 -11.19 -9.47
CA ARG A 83 3.11 -10.70 -8.99
C ARG A 83 3.00 -9.23 -8.61
N VAL A 84 3.62 -8.87 -7.50
CA VAL A 84 3.69 -7.48 -7.04
C VAL A 84 5.15 -7.10 -6.91
N ARG A 85 5.55 -6.01 -7.55
CA ARG A 85 6.89 -5.43 -7.39
C ARG A 85 6.86 -4.46 -6.23
N THR A 86 7.82 -4.59 -5.34
CA THR A 86 8.16 -3.60 -4.31
C THR A 86 9.57 -3.08 -4.56
N ASP A 87 10.04 -2.19 -3.70
CA ASP A 87 11.45 -1.80 -3.60
C ASP A 87 12.37 -2.99 -3.25
N ALA A 88 11.87 -3.94 -2.45
CA ALA A 88 12.59 -5.14 -2.04
C ALA A 88 12.59 -6.28 -3.09
N GLY A 89 11.83 -6.15 -4.18
CA GLY A 89 11.80 -7.09 -5.29
C GLY A 89 10.39 -7.58 -5.66
N TRP A 90 10.33 -8.70 -6.38
CA TRP A 90 9.06 -9.30 -6.79
C TRP A 90 8.53 -10.27 -5.74
N ILE A 91 7.25 -10.15 -5.42
CA ILE A 91 6.51 -11.02 -4.51
C ILE A 91 5.45 -11.76 -5.33
N GLY A 92 5.51 -13.08 -5.31
CA GLY A 92 4.51 -13.94 -5.93
C GLY A 92 3.31 -14.14 -5.01
N TYR A 93 2.12 -14.20 -5.61
CA TYR A 93 0.86 -14.44 -4.96
C TYR A 93 0.06 -15.49 -5.72
N VAL A 94 -0.70 -16.31 -4.99
CA VAL A 94 -1.68 -17.23 -5.57
C VAL A 94 -3.07 -16.83 -5.11
N VAL A 95 -3.98 -16.69 -6.08
CA VAL A 95 -5.39 -16.40 -5.82
C VAL A 95 -5.98 -17.57 -5.05
N GLN A 96 -6.62 -17.26 -3.93
CA GLN A 96 -7.35 -18.24 -3.13
C GLN A 96 -8.83 -18.24 -3.46
N ARG A 97 -9.39 -17.07 -3.77
CA ARG A 97 -10.80 -16.91 -4.16
C ARG A 97 -11.05 -15.57 -4.83
N SER A 98 -12.05 -15.54 -5.70
CA SER A 98 -12.71 -14.35 -6.20
C SER A 98 -14.15 -14.33 -5.69
N ARG A 99 -14.68 -13.15 -5.36
CA ARG A 99 -16.05 -12.95 -4.89
C ARG A 99 -16.61 -11.65 -5.46
N VAL A 100 -17.89 -11.66 -5.79
CA VAL A 100 -18.64 -10.44 -6.12
C VAL A 100 -19.41 -9.99 -4.89
N TYR A 101 -19.23 -8.74 -4.51
CA TYR A 101 -19.92 -8.09 -3.40
C TYR A 101 -20.84 -7.01 -3.94
N SER A 102 -22.11 -6.99 -3.54
CA SER A 102 -22.91 -5.77 -3.71
C SER A 102 -22.31 -4.64 -2.87
N THR A 103 -22.52 -3.38 -3.27
CA THR A 103 -22.02 -2.19 -2.55
C THR A 103 -22.32 -2.24 -1.05
N ALA A 104 -23.56 -2.63 -0.69
CA ALA A 104 -23.97 -2.74 0.71
C ALA A 104 -23.25 -3.87 1.47
N THR A 105 -22.96 -4.98 0.80
CA THR A 105 -22.26 -6.11 1.44
C THR A 105 -20.78 -5.80 1.60
N LEU A 106 -20.17 -5.15 0.59
CA LEU A 106 -18.78 -4.69 0.70
C LEU A 106 -18.62 -3.72 1.87
N ALA A 107 -19.54 -2.77 2.06
CA ALA A 107 -19.51 -1.82 3.17
C ALA A 107 -19.58 -2.52 4.54
N ARG A 108 -20.40 -3.56 4.68
CA ARG A 108 -20.49 -4.36 5.92
C ARG A 108 -19.20 -5.14 6.18
N ASP A 109 -18.60 -5.72 5.14
CA ASP A 109 -17.42 -6.56 5.25
C ASP A 109 -16.10 -5.75 5.20
N ALA A 110 -16.18 -4.42 5.02
CA ALA A 110 -15.04 -3.55 4.81
C ALA A 110 -14.00 -3.66 5.93
N ALA A 111 -14.41 -3.75 7.20
CA ALA A 111 -13.47 -3.93 8.31
C ALA A 111 -12.64 -5.23 8.21
N SER A 112 -13.21 -6.28 7.61
CA SER A 112 -12.48 -7.51 7.35
C SER A 112 -11.55 -7.36 6.14
N ILE A 113 -11.96 -6.63 5.11
CA ILE A 113 -11.20 -6.44 3.87
C ILE A 113 -10.00 -5.52 4.10
N PHE A 114 -10.24 -4.36 4.69
CA PHE A 114 -9.30 -3.30 5.01
C PHE A 114 -8.75 -3.46 6.43
N THR A 115 -8.14 -4.62 6.70
CA THR A 115 -7.65 -4.96 8.05
C THR A 115 -6.13 -4.85 8.15
N LEU A 116 -5.64 -4.46 9.32
CA LEU A 116 -4.22 -4.48 9.68
C LEU A 116 -3.82 -5.74 10.44
N GLN A 117 -4.77 -6.66 10.67
CA GLN A 117 -4.61 -7.86 11.50
C GLN A 117 -4.96 -9.14 10.72
N GLY A 118 -4.70 -10.29 11.36
CA GLY A 118 -4.89 -11.61 10.75
C GLY A 118 -3.79 -11.97 9.75
N PRO A 119 -3.90 -13.11 9.04
CA PRO A 119 -2.88 -13.55 8.10
C PRO A 119 -2.69 -12.60 6.93
N GLY A 120 -1.43 -12.39 6.56
CA GLY A 120 -0.99 -11.57 5.44
C GLY A 120 -1.60 -11.99 4.10
N ARG A 121 -2.16 -11.03 3.37
CA ARG A 121 -2.80 -11.27 2.06
C ARG A 121 -2.81 -10.05 1.16
N LEU A 122 -2.93 -10.29 -0.13
CA LEU A 122 -3.24 -9.29 -1.14
C LEU A 122 -4.75 -9.33 -1.41
N VAL A 123 -5.35 -8.14 -1.51
CA VAL A 123 -6.75 -7.98 -1.92
C VAL A 123 -6.79 -7.03 -3.12
N LEU A 124 -7.28 -7.52 -4.25
CA LEU A 124 -7.53 -6.70 -5.43
C LEU A 124 -9.03 -6.40 -5.51
N ILE A 125 -9.40 -5.13 -5.75
CA ILE A 125 -10.79 -4.70 -5.80
C ILE A 125 -11.04 -3.87 -7.06
N THR A 126 -12.17 -4.09 -7.71
CA THR A 126 -12.68 -3.20 -8.75
C THR A 126 -14.20 -3.12 -8.73
N CYS A 127 -14.79 -2.22 -9.51
CA CYS A 127 -16.23 -2.14 -9.74
C CYS A 127 -16.67 -3.19 -10.77
N SER A 128 -17.88 -3.73 -10.60
CA SER A 128 -18.48 -4.73 -11.50
C SER A 128 -19.99 -4.51 -11.65
N ASP A 129 -20.63 -5.29 -12.52
CA ASP A 129 -22.07 -5.28 -12.76
C ASP A 129 -22.61 -3.90 -13.18
N PHE A 130 -22.10 -3.38 -14.30
CA PHE A 130 -22.60 -2.15 -14.90
C PHE A 130 -24.00 -2.35 -15.49
N ASN A 131 -24.97 -1.54 -15.08
CA ASN A 131 -26.35 -1.66 -15.54
C ASN A 131 -26.73 -0.68 -16.68
N GLY A 132 -25.75 0.01 -17.27
CA GLY A 132 -25.97 1.08 -18.25
C GLY A 132 -25.91 2.48 -17.65
N SER A 133 -25.85 2.62 -16.33
CA SER A 133 -25.72 3.91 -15.63
C SER A 133 -24.72 3.84 -14.48
N VAL A 134 -24.82 2.83 -13.61
CA VAL A 134 -23.98 2.67 -12.42
C VAL A 134 -23.45 1.25 -12.31
N TYR A 135 -22.34 1.10 -11.58
CA TYR A 135 -21.85 -0.20 -11.14
C TYR A 135 -22.54 -0.58 -9.84
N LEU A 136 -23.09 -1.79 -9.79
CA LEU A 136 -23.92 -2.27 -8.67
C LEU A 136 -23.13 -3.09 -7.64
N SER A 137 -21.92 -3.51 -8.02
CA SER A 137 -21.12 -4.46 -7.26
C SER A 137 -19.62 -4.17 -7.37
N ASN A 138 -18.84 -4.93 -6.61
CA ASN A 138 -17.40 -4.97 -6.65
C ASN A 138 -16.91 -6.42 -6.78
N SER A 139 -16.01 -6.66 -7.73
CA SER A 139 -15.22 -7.90 -7.76
C SER A 139 -14.04 -7.75 -6.80
N VAL A 140 -13.91 -8.71 -5.87
CA VAL A 140 -12.86 -8.76 -4.86
C VAL A 140 -12.12 -10.08 -4.97
N VAL A 141 -10.82 -10.00 -5.23
CA VAL A 141 -9.93 -11.15 -5.34
C VAL A 141 -9.01 -11.17 -4.12
N TYR A 142 -8.93 -12.32 -3.46
CA TYR A 142 -8.04 -12.55 -2.33
C TYR A 142 -6.93 -13.49 -2.76
N ALA A 143 -5.68 -13.10 -2.50
CA ALA A 143 -4.51 -13.90 -2.80
C ALA A 143 -3.54 -13.93 -1.61
N VAL A 144 -2.80 -15.03 -1.48
CA VAL A 144 -1.81 -15.20 -0.40
C VAL A 144 -0.40 -15.23 -1.00
N PRO A 145 0.60 -14.71 -0.28
CA PRO A 145 1.97 -14.71 -0.76
C PRO A 145 2.49 -16.16 -0.90
N VAL A 146 3.27 -16.42 -1.95
CA VAL A 146 3.96 -17.69 -2.14
C VAL A 146 5.21 -17.68 -1.26
N THR A 147 5.22 -18.51 -0.22
CA THR A 147 6.32 -18.59 0.75
C THR A 147 7.39 -19.65 0.40
N ASP A 148 7.18 -20.48 -0.62
CA ASP A 148 8.19 -21.45 -1.06
C ASP A 148 8.13 -21.62 -2.58
N GLU A 149 9.09 -21.01 -3.28
CA GLU A 149 9.68 -21.37 -4.60
C GLU A 149 10.17 -20.10 -5.34
N PRO A 150 11.38 -20.12 -5.95
CA PRO A 150 11.90 -19.00 -6.73
C PRO A 150 11.08 -18.84 -8.03
N PHE A 151 10.43 -17.69 -8.19
CA PHE A 151 9.67 -17.37 -9.39
C PHE A 151 10.61 -17.27 -10.61
N VAL A 152 10.51 -18.20 -11.56
CA VAL A 152 11.16 -18.10 -12.87
C VAL A 152 10.46 -17.00 -13.68
N ASN A 153 11.24 -16.07 -14.22
CA ASN A 153 10.77 -14.91 -14.97
C ASN A 153 9.84 -15.29 -16.14
N GLY A 154 8.54 -15.05 -15.98
CA GLY A 154 7.59 -15.04 -17.11
C GLY A 154 7.84 -13.85 -18.05
N PRO A 155 7.48 -13.98 -19.35
CA PRO A 155 7.86 -13.04 -20.41
C PRO A 155 7.36 -11.61 -20.12
N LYS A 156 8.26 -10.65 -20.36
CA LYS A 156 8.07 -9.21 -20.21
C LYS A 156 6.89 -8.74 -21.07
N ALA A 157 5.81 -8.25 -20.44
CA ALA A 157 4.74 -7.59 -21.15
C ALA A 157 5.24 -6.26 -21.75
N THR A 158 4.73 -5.91 -22.93
CA THR A 158 5.12 -4.68 -23.63
C THR A 158 4.09 -3.60 -23.31
N PRO A 159 4.49 -2.35 -23.00
CA PRO A 159 3.55 -1.30 -22.63
C PRO A 159 2.58 -1.00 -23.78
N THR A 160 1.28 -1.13 -23.54
CA THR A 160 0.25 -0.77 -24.53
C THR A 160 -0.15 0.70 -24.34
N LYS A 161 -0.32 1.42 -25.47
CA LYS A 161 -0.54 2.87 -25.53
C LYS A 161 -1.72 3.35 -24.66
N LYS A 162 -1.47 4.47 -23.97
CA LYS A 162 -2.40 5.26 -23.14
C LYS A 162 -3.65 5.72 -23.92
N PRO A 163 -4.89 5.51 -23.42
CA PRO A 163 -6.08 6.15 -23.96
C PRO A 163 -6.20 7.60 -23.46
N THR A 164 -6.58 8.52 -24.35
CA THR A 164 -6.54 9.98 -24.13
C THR A 164 -7.85 10.59 -23.63
N LYS A 165 -8.78 9.83 -23.04
CA LYS A 165 -10.06 10.38 -22.57
C LYS A 165 -10.34 10.06 -21.11
N LYS A 166 -10.55 11.12 -20.32
CA LYS A 166 -10.96 11.05 -18.90
C LYS A 166 -12.40 10.55 -18.82
N PRO A 167 -12.71 9.49 -18.05
CA PRO A 167 -14.09 9.07 -17.83
C PRO A 167 -14.88 10.13 -17.04
N THR A 168 -16.14 10.33 -17.39
CA THR A 168 -16.96 11.46 -16.91
C THR A 168 -17.58 11.27 -15.53
N GLU A 169 -17.50 10.09 -14.89
CA GLU A 169 -17.86 9.94 -13.48
C GLU A 169 -17.15 8.70 -12.92
N GLN A 170 -16.43 8.86 -11.80
CA GLN A 170 -15.62 7.80 -11.22
C GLN A 170 -16.42 7.01 -10.17
N PRO A 171 -16.52 5.68 -10.29
CA PRO A 171 -17.19 4.87 -9.30
C PRO A 171 -16.34 4.73 -8.03
N ARG A 172 -17.01 4.70 -6.88
CA ARG A 172 -16.42 4.78 -5.54
C ARG A 172 -16.47 3.40 -4.88
N ILE A 173 -15.41 2.98 -4.19
CA ILE A 173 -15.39 1.69 -3.47
C ILE A 173 -15.66 1.96 -1.99
N PRO A 174 -16.72 1.41 -1.39
CA PRO A 174 -16.99 1.57 0.03
C PRO A 174 -15.80 1.16 0.90
N PHE A 175 -15.45 2.03 1.84
CA PHE A 175 -14.38 1.86 2.82
C PHE A 175 -14.94 2.20 4.20
N ALA A 176 -14.88 1.27 5.15
CA ALA A 176 -15.21 1.58 6.53
C ALA A 176 -13.89 1.78 7.28
N PRO A 177 -13.54 3.00 7.75
CA PRO A 177 -12.41 3.15 8.65
C PRO A 177 -12.74 2.37 9.92
N SER A 178 -11.97 1.32 10.20
CA SER A 178 -11.96 0.72 11.52
C SER A 178 -11.38 1.75 12.48
N THR A 179 -12.27 2.49 13.16
CA THR A 179 -12.04 3.59 14.13
C THR A 179 -11.73 4.99 13.54
N PRO A 180 -12.21 6.09 14.16
CA PRO A 180 -11.78 7.43 13.81
C PRO A 180 -10.28 7.55 14.07
N PHE A 181 -9.53 7.81 13.00
CA PHE A 181 -8.12 8.11 13.07
C PHE A 181 -7.93 9.45 13.80
N THR A 182 -7.43 9.40 15.03
CA THR A 182 -6.83 10.59 15.65
C THR A 182 -5.52 10.85 14.90
N PRO A 183 -5.36 11.98 14.20
CA PRO A 183 -4.08 12.32 13.59
C PRO A 183 -3.02 12.35 14.68
N GLN A 184 -2.00 11.50 14.57
CA GLN A 184 -0.84 11.59 15.45
C GLN A 184 -0.23 12.98 15.23
N PRO A 185 0.01 13.77 16.29
CA PRO A 185 0.62 15.08 16.11
C PRO A 185 1.95 14.90 15.40
N THR A 186 2.15 15.68 14.33
CA THR A 186 3.42 15.83 13.64
C THR A 186 4.50 15.98 14.69
N ARG A 187 5.44 15.03 14.76
CA ARG A 187 6.66 15.24 15.55
C ARG A 187 7.34 16.45 14.94
N THR A 188 7.19 17.60 15.60
CA THR A 188 7.95 18.79 15.28
C THR A 188 9.43 18.39 15.25
N PRO A 189 10.18 18.70 14.19
CA PRO A 189 11.61 18.50 14.20
C PRO A 189 12.19 19.26 15.39
N VAL A 190 12.85 18.55 16.31
CA VAL A 190 13.66 19.19 17.34
C VAL A 190 14.77 19.95 16.61
N PRO A 191 14.88 21.29 16.77
CA PRO A 191 15.97 22.03 16.14
C PRO A 191 17.30 21.52 16.72
N ASN A 192 18.14 21.00 15.83
CA ASN A 192 19.50 20.59 16.13
C ASN A 192 20.35 21.85 16.33
N ASN A 193 20.32 22.43 17.53
CA ASN A 193 21.26 23.47 17.94
C ASN A 193 22.59 22.81 18.31
N GLY A 194 23.34 22.40 17.28
CA GLY A 194 24.78 22.16 17.43
C GLY A 194 25.50 23.48 17.71
N PRO A 195 26.44 23.54 18.67
CA PRO A 195 27.10 24.78 19.02
C PRO A 195 28.03 25.26 17.89
N SER A 196 27.74 26.47 17.40
CA SER A 196 28.57 27.23 16.47
C SER A 196 29.79 27.80 17.18
N ALA A 197 30.96 27.50 16.59
CA ALA A 197 32.23 28.23 16.59
C ALA A 197 32.55 29.22 17.73
N ASN A 198 33.64 28.86 18.42
CA ASN A 198 34.53 29.73 19.20
C ASN A 198 35.10 30.89 18.37
N PRO A 199 35.23 32.10 18.94
CA PRO A 199 36.42 32.89 18.69
C PRO A 199 37.13 33.36 19.98
N THR A 200 38.45 33.26 19.91
CA THR A 200 39.50 33.72 20.80
C THR A 200 39.31 35.14 21.38
N GLY A 201 39.62 35.33 22.67
CA GLY A 201 39.75 36.66 23.28
C GLY A 201 40.04 36.72 24.79
N ILE A 202 41.31 36.51 25.16
CA ILE A 202 42.10 37.08 26.28
C ILE A 202 41.44 37.79 27.49
N ALA A 203 41.83 37.35 28.70
CA ALA A 203 42.47 38.10 29.80
C ALA A 203 41.89 37.85 31.21
N GLY A 204 42.76 37.58 32.19
CA GLY A 204 42.53 37.92 33.60
C GLY A 204 42.64 36.81 34.66
N ASN A 205 43.88 36.47 35.02
CA ASN A 205 44.44 36.28 36.38
C ASN A 205 43.51 35.79 37.53
N THR A 206 43.89 34.71 38.23
CA THR A 206 44.65 34.69 39.52
C THR A 206 44.48 33.32 40.21
N GLU A 207 45.60 32.70 40.61
CA GLU A 207 45.72 31.49 41.47
C GLU A 207 45.24 31.74 42.93
N PRO A 208 45.51 30.85 43.91
CA PRO A 208 45.03 29.47 44.10
C PRO A 208 44.46 29.31 45.54
N SER A 209 44.00 28.12 45.94
CA SER A 209 44.30 27.52 47.28
C SER A 209 43.50 26.25 47.57
N GLY A 210 44.24 25.21 47.99
CA GLY A 210 43.85 24.17 48.95
C GLY A 210 42.87 23.11 48.44
N GLY A 211 43.05 21.81 48.65
CA GLY A 211 44.00 21.08 49.46
C GLY A 211 43.47 19.66 49.65
N VAL A 212 44.41 18.71 49.77
CA VAL A 212 44.33 17.40 50.46
C VAL A 212 43.28 16.35 50.02
N THR A 213 43.80 15.36 49.27
CA THR A 213 43.53 13.90 49.37
C THR A 213 43.65 13.38 50.82
N PRO A 214 43.13 12.19 51.24
CA PRO A 214 43.27 10.93 50.47
C PRO A 214 42.23 9.80 50.65
N THR A 215 42.28 8.88 49.67
CA THR A 215 42.26 7.41 49.77
C THR A 215 41.27 6.71 50.70
N GLU A 216 40.35 5.94 50.11
CA GLU A 216 40.18 4.53 50.47
C GLU A 216 39.50 3.72 49.34
N LYS A 217 40.14 2.58 49.03
CA LYS A 217 39.67 1.37 48.32
C LYS A 217 40.14 0.21 49.22
N PRO A 218 39.73 -1.07 49.02
CA PRO A 218 38.67 -1.63 48.18
C PRO A 218 37.79 -2.65 48.95
N PHE A 219 36.69 -3.11 48.35
CA PHE A 219 36.34 -4.52 48.06
C PHE A 219 34.97 -4.57 47.39
#